data_AF-A0A514ZS53-F1
#
_entry.id   AF-A0A514ZS53-F1
#
_cell.length_a   1.000
_cell.length_b   1.000
_cell.length_c   1.000
_cell.angle_alpha   90.00
_cell.angle_beta   90.00
_cell.angle_gamma   90.00
#
_symmetry.space_group_name_H-M   'P 1'
#
loop_
_entity.id
_entity.type
_entity.pdbx_description
1 polymer ?
#
loop_
_entity_poly.entity_id
_entity_poly.type
_entity_poly.pdbx_seq_one_letter_code
_entity_poly.pdbx_strand_id
1 'polypeptide(L)' 'MNQPVANIELLVQIASQTGHPYADAYTIWEIYRAYPDAYSIVDTVLWVAQNQGVSVVDAIKTVQDIEEQFGSSTNGV' A
#
# COMPACT_ATOMS: atom_id res chain seq x y z
N MET A 1 -3.69 15.83 -17.26
CA MET A 1 -4.34 15.29 -16.05
C MET A 1 -3.54 15.73 -14.85
N ASN A 2 -4.15 16.39 -13.87
CA ASN A 2 -3.47 16.73 -12.61
C ASN A 2 -3.19 15.41 -11.88
N GLN A 3 -1.92 15.12 -11.62
CA GLN A 3 -1.56 13.96 -10.82
C GLN A 3 -2.03 14.21 -9.39
N PRO A 4 -2.66 13.22 -8.71
CA PRO A 4 -3.05 13.37 -7.32
C PRO A 4 -1.81 13.72 -6.49
N VAL A 5 -1.92 14.75 -5.65
CA VAL A 5 -0.83 15.20 -4.78
C VAL A 5 -0.84 14.35 -3.52
N ALA A 6 0.34 13.90 -3.07
CA ALA A 6 0.48 13.14 -1.84
C ALA A 6 0.05 13.97 -0.61
N ASN A 7 -0.74 13.35 0.26
CA ASN A 7 -0.96 13.84 1.61
C ASN A 7 0.23 13.41 2.48
N ILE A 8 1.22 14.29 2.59
CA ILE A 8 2.47 14.04 3.30
C ILE A 8 2.23 13.70 4.77
N GLU A 9 1.29 14.41 5.43
CA GLU A 9 0.98 14.19 6.84
C GLU A 9 0.45 12.77 7.07
N LEU A 10 -0.46 12.30 6.21
CA LEU A 10 -1.02 10.96 6.31
C LEU A 10 0.04 9.88 6.07
N LEU A 11 0.91 10.05 5.08
CA LEU A 11 1.99 9.10 4.82
C LEU A 11 3.00 9.02 5.98
N VAL A 12 3.31 10.15 6.62
CA VAL A 12 4.16 10.19 7.82
C VAL A 12 3.48 9.48 8.99
N GLN A 13 2.17 9.67 9.18
CA GLN A 13 1.41 9.00 10.23
C GLN A 13 1.41 7.49 10.05
N ILE A 14 1.09 7.00 8.84
CA ILE A 14 1.09 5.57 8.53
C ILE A 14 2.49 4.97 8.77
N ALA A 15 3.53 5.58 8.19
CA ALA A 15 4.91 5.14 8.35
C ALA A 15 5.32 5.05 9.83
N SER A 16 4.95 6.06 10.64
CA SER A 16 5.24 6.07 12.07
C SER A 16 4.48 4.98 12.84
N GLN A 17 3.24 4.68 12.48
CA GLN A 17 2.41 3.68 13.15
C GLN A 17 2.92 2.26 12.86
N THR A 18 3.42 2.02 11.64
CA THR A 18 3.94 0.71 11.22
C THR A 18 5.44 0.54 11.49
N GLY A 19 6.12 1.57 12.02
CA GLY A 19 7.55 1.52 12.33
C GLY A 19 8.45 1.54 11.10
N HIS A 20 7.97 2.08 9.97
CA HIS A 20 8.69 2.19 8.71
C HIS A 20 9.13 3.63 8.42
N PRO A 21 10.19 3.83 7.61
CA PRO A 21 10.55 5.16 7.14
C PRO A 21 9.49 5.73 6.19
N TYR A 22 9.33 7.05 6.20
CA TYR A 22 8.46 7.78 5.26
C TYR A 22 8.74 7.41 3.79
N ALA A 23 9.99 7.12 3.44
CA ALA A 23 10.37 6.72 2.08
C ALA A 23 9.65 5.44 1.62
N ASP A 24 9.39 4.49 2.51
CA ASP A 24 8.66 3.26 2.18
C ASP A 24 7.18 3.58 1.90
N ALA A 25 6.55 4.36 2.77
CA ALA A 25 5.16 4.81 2.58
C ALA A 25 4.97 5.59 1.28
N TYR A 26 5.89 6.51 0.99
CA TYR A 26 5.87 7.30 -0.25
C TYR A 26 6.08 6.44 -1.50
N THR A 27 6.97 5.45 -1.42
CA THR A 27 7.21 4.52 -2.53
C THR A 27 5.96 3.71 -2.86
N ILE A 28 5.28 3.17 -1.85
CA ILE A 28 4.03 2.43 -2.04
C ILE A 28 2.96 3.37 -2.61
N TRP A 29 2.84 4.58 -2.06
CA TRP A 29 1.87 5.56 -2.57
C TRP A 29 2.12 5.89 -4.03
N GLU A 30 3.36 6.10 -4.47
CA GLU A 30 3.68 6.37 -5.89
C GLU A 30 3.27 5.22 -6.82
N ILE A 31 3.38 3.97 -6.36
CA ILE A 31 2.93 2.78 -7.11
C ILE A 31 1.40 2.76 -7.27
N TYR A 32 0.68 3.10 -6.19
CA TYR A 32 -0.78 2.98 -6.12
C TYR A 32 -1.55 4.30 -6.25
N ARG A 33 -0.90 5.44 -6.52
CA ARG A 33 -1.55 6.77 -6.50
C ARG A 33 -2.70 6.94 -7.49
N ALA A 34 -2.79 6.07 -8.50
CA ALA A 34 -3.90 6.05 -9.45
C ALA A 34 -5.17 5.37 -8.90
N TYR A 35 -5.03 4.60 -7.81
CA TYR A 35 -6.09 3.86 -7.16
C TYR A 35 -6.79 4.75 -6.11
N PRO A 36 -8.12 4.64 -5.97
CA PRO A 36 -8.89 5.48 -5.04
C PRO A 36 -8.54 5.22 -3.56
N ASP A 37 -8.01 4.04 -3.27
CA ASP A 37 -7.68 3.51 -1.95
C ASP A 37 -6.17 3.46 -1.68
N ALA A 38 -5.37 4.21 -2.43
CA ALA A 38 -3.91 4.23 -2.35
C ALA A 38 -3.36 4.31 -0.91
N TYR A 39 -3.94 5.14 -0.03
CA TYR A 39 -3.48 5.26 1.36
C TYR A 39 -3.81 4.04 2.21
N SER A 40 -4.95 3.38 1.96
CA SER A 40 -5.29 2.11 2.61
C SER A 40 -4.36 0.99 2.16
N ILE A 41 -3.96 1.00 0.89
CA ILE A 41 -2.97 0.07 0.36
C ILE A 41 -1.60 0.30 1.02
N VAL A 42 -1.17 1.57 1.17
CA VAL A 42 0.06 1.92 1.89
C VAL A 42 0.05 1.38 3.32
N ASP A 43 -1.04 1.63 4.06
CA ASP A 43 -1.21 1.13 5.44
C ASP A 43 -1.17 -0.40 5.49
N THR A 44 -1.90 -1.06 4.60
CA THR A 44 -1.96 -2.54 4.53
C THR A 44 -0.60 -3.14 4.23
N VAL A 45 0.13 -2.62 3.22
CA VAL A 45 1.45 -3.12 2.85
C VAL A 45 2.45 -2.97 3.99
N LEU A 46 2.49 -1.81 4.65
CA LEU A 46 3.42 -1.59 5.75
C LEU A 46 3.04 -2.41 6.98
N TRP A 47 1.75 -2.59 7.25
CA TRP A 47 1.27 -3.49 8.30
C TRP A 47 1.68 -4.94 8.03
N VAL A 48 1.54 -5.42 6.78
CA VAL A 48 1.99 -6.77 6.37
C VAL A 48 3.50 -6.92 6.54
N ALA A 49 4.29 -5.94 6.07
CA ALA A 49 5.75 -5.96 6.20
C ALA A 49 6.18 -6.07 7.67
N GLN A 50 5.58 -5.24 8.53
CA GLN A 50 5.82 -5.24 9.97
C GLN A 50 5.42 -6.56 10.64
N ASN A 51 4.20 -7.05 10.38
CA ASN A 51 3.64 -8.19 11.10
C ASN A 51 4.23 -9.53 10.64
N GLN A 52 4.62 -9.65 9.37
CA GLN A 52 5.24 -10.86 8.83
C GLN A 52 6.77 -10.83 8.90
N GLY A 53 7.38 -9.70 9.27
CA GLY A 53 8.84 -9.53 9.29
C GLY A 53 9.47 -9.66 7.90
N VAL A 54 8.73 -9.28 6.86
CA VAL A 54 9.17 -9.35 5.45
C VAL A 54 9.58 -7.97 4.94
N SER A 55 10.25 -7.93 3.80
CA SER A 55 10.56 -6.66 3.15
C SER A 55 9.28 -5.98 2.64
N VAL A 56 9.29 -4.65 2.53
CA VAL A 56 8.18 -3.88 1.94
C VAL A 56 7.88 -4.34 0.51
N VAL A 57 8.92 -4.71 -0.26
CA VAL A 57 8.75 -5.24 -1.62
C VAL A 57 8.01 -6.58 -1.63
N ASP A 58 8.29 -7.47 -0.68
CA ASP A 58 7.60 -8.75 -0.57
C ASP A 58 6.17 -8.58 -0.03
N ALA A 59 5.95 -7.60 0.85
CA ALA A 59 4.62 -7.23 1.30
C ALA A 59 3.75 -6.67 0.16
N ILE A 60 4.32 -5.84 -0.74
CA ILE A 60 3.62 -5.37 -1.95
C ILE A 60 3.15 -6.56 -2.79
N LYS A 61 4.04 -7.52 -3.07
CA LYS A 61 3.67 -8.73 -3.83
C LYS A 61 2.58 -9.53 -3.14
N THR A 62 2.70 -9.70 -1.82
CA THR A 62 1.69 -10.42 -1.02
C THR A 62 0.31 -9.77 -1.16
N VAL A 63 0.22 -8.44 -1.11
CA VAL A 63 -1.05 -7.71 -1.30
C VAL A 63 -1.58 -7.89 -2.73
N GLN A 64 -0.71 -7.78 -3.75
CA GLN A 64 -1.09 -7.98 -5.14
C GLN A 64 -1.61 -9.40 -5.42
N ASP A 65 -0.91 -10.42 -4.92
CA ASP A 65 -1.30 -11.82 -5.08
C ASP A 65 -2.68 -12.10 -4.44
N ILE A 66 -2.98 -11.46 -3.31
CA ILE A 66 -4.30 -11.53 -2.66
C ILE A 66 -5.36 -10.82 -3.51
N GLU A 67 -5.08 -9.60 -3.97
CA GLU A 67 -6.02 -8.86 -4.83
C GLU A 67 -6.32 -9.61 -6.13
N GLU A 68 -5.34 -10.29 -6.73
CA GLU A 68 -5.55 -11.12 -7.92
C GLU A 68 -6.41 -12.36 -7.63
N GLN A 69 -6.16 -13.03 -6.51
CA GLN A 69 -6.90 -14.23 -6.10
C GLN A 69 -8.36 -13.93 -5.74
N PHE A 70 -8.61 -12.81 -5.06
CA PHE A 70 -9.96 -12.44 -4.59
C PHE A 70 -10.69 -11.48 -5.53
N GLY A 71 -9.98 -10.63 -6.28
CA GLY A 71 -10.54 -9.70 -7.27
C GLY A 71 -11.08 -10.40 -8.52
N SER A 72 -10.50 -11.55 -8.90
CA SER A 72 -10.98 -12.38 -10.01
C SER A 72 -12.31 -13.09 -9.71
N SER A 73 -12.77 -13.08 -8.46
CA SER A 73 -14.01 -13.76 -8.06
C SER A 73 -15.29 -12.92 -8.26
N THR A 74 -15.19 -11.69 -8.77
CA THR A 74 -16.34 -10.77 -8.90
C THR A 74 -16.77 -10.46 -10.33
N ASN A 75 -16.25 -11.17 -11.34
CA ASN A 75 -16.74 -11.11 -12.73
C ASN A 75 -17.32 -12.47 -13.15
N GLY A 76 -18.38 -12.88 -12.45
CA GLY A 76 -19.00 -14.17 -12.69
C GLY A 76 -20.44 -14.28 -12.23
N VAL A 77 -21.29 -13.25 -12.43
CA VAL A 77 -22.76 -13.41 -12.58
C VAL A 77 -23.33 -12.27 -13.43
#